data_AF-E2ZA74-F1
#
_entry.id   AF-E2ZA74-F1
#
_cell.length_a   1.000
_cell.length_b   1.000
_cell.length_c   1.000
_cell.angle_alpha   90.00
_cell.angle_beta   90.00
_cell.angle_gamma   90.00
#
_symmetry.space_group_name_H-M   'P 1'
#
loop_
_entity.id
_entity.type
_entity.pdbx_description
1 polymer ?
#
loop_
_entity_poly.entity_id
_entity_poly.type
_entity_poly.pdbx_seq_one_letter_code
_entity_poly.pdbx_strand_id
1 'polypeptide(L)'
;MWQVIPDYYKDETRCVSCGCCVALCPVGALEMKTDKETGRVLPAFDRFKCIRCNRCVDACRIYESYAPHAVKSGYSPLEEIMR
;
A
#
# COMPACT_ATOMS: atom_id res chain seq x y z
N MET A 1 4.71 5.76 23.09
CA MET A 1 5.55 5.67 21.87
C MET A 1 5.02 4.54 20.97
N TRP A 2 3.86 4.73 20.33
CA TRP A 2 3.25 3.76 19.40
C TRP A 2 2.64 4.54 18.24
N GLN A 3 3.51 5.01 17.36
CA GLN A 3 3.20 5.76 16.16
C GLN A 3 4.13 5.18 15.08
N VAL A 4 3.77 4.93 13.84
CA VAL A 4 2.52 4.96 13.07
C VAL A 4 2.88 4.05 11.89
N ILE A 5 2.09 3.04 11.56
CA ILE A 5 2.13 2.58 10.17
C ILE A 5 1.06 3.45 9.53
N PRO A 6 1.42 4.39 8.63
CA PRO A 6 0.43 5.24 8.00
C PRO A 6 -0.66 4.36 7.40
N ASP A 7 -1.93 4.79 7.51
CA ASP A 7 -3.10 4.14 6.89
C ASP A 7 -3.05 4.14 5.34
N TYR A 8 -1.84 4.28 4.76
CA TYR A 8 -1.54 4.28 3.34
C TYR A 8 -2.06 3.01 2.64
N TYR A 9 -2.12 1.86 3.32
CA TYR A 9 -2.69 0.63 2.78
C TYR A 9 -4.23 0.62 2.75
N LYS A 10 -4.86 1.54 3.47
CA LYS A 10 -6.31 1.75 3.55
C LYS A 10 -6.80 2.89 2.68
N ASP A 11 -5.93 3.55 1.93
CA ASP A 11 -6.39 4.51 0.93
C ASP A 11 -6.98 3.74 -0.25
N GLU A 12 -8.26 3.39 -0.10
CA GLU A 12 -9.02 2.54 -1.02
C GLU A 12 -9.03 3.14 -2.43
N THR A 13 -8.85 4.46 -2.55
CA THR A 13 -8.78 5.16 -3.84
C THR A 13 -7.48 4.88 -4.59
N ARG A 14 -6.39 4.59 -3.87
CA ARG A 14 -5.04 4.37 -4.42
C ARG A 14 -4.69 2.90 -4.60
N CYS A 15 -5.24 2.02 -3.77
CA CYS A 15 -4.94 0.60 -3.85
C CYS A 15 -5.60 -0.05 -5.08
N VAL A 16 -4.77 -0.57 -5.97
CA VAL A 16 -5.20 -1.26 -7.20
C VAL A 16 -5.26 -2.79 -7.03
N SER A 17 -5.20 -3.28 -5.80
CA SER A 17 -5.29 -4.71 -5.49
C SER A 17 -4.17 -5.57 -6.12
N CYS A 18 -2.99 -5.00 -6.38
CA CYS A 18 -1.88 -5.71 -7.05
C CYS A 18 -1.29 -6.87 -6.23
N GLY A 19 -1.45 -6.87 -4.90
CA GLY A 19 -0.98 -7.93 -4.01
C GLY A 19 0.53 -7.93 -3.72
N CYS A 20 1.33 -7.01 -4.29
CA CYS A 20 2.78 -6.97 -4.08
C CYS A 20 3.16 -6.89 -2.59
N CYS A 21 2.42 -6.10 -1.80
CA CYS A 21 2.64 -5.93 -0.37
C CYS A 21 2.47 -7.24 0.44
N VAL A 22 1.59 -8.14 0.00
CA VAL A 22 1.40 -9.47 0.60
C VAL A 22 2.56 -10.38 0.24
N ALA A 23 2.92 -10.43 -1.05
CA ALA A 23 3.97 -11.33 -1.57
C ALA A 23 5.34 -11.09 -0.92
N LEU A 24 5.68 -9.85 -0.62
CA LEU A 24 6.98 -9.48 -0.05
C LEU A 24 7.04 -9.57 1.48
N CYS A 25 5.91 -9.78 2.15
CA CYS A 25 5.84 -9.69 3.60
C CYS A 25 6.54 -10.91 4.22
N PRO A 26 7.70 -10.75 4.88
CA PRO A 26 8.49 -11.90 5.35
C PRO A 26 7.81 -12.66 6.50
N VAL A 27 6.84 -12.03 7.16
CA VAL A 27 6.18 -12.52 8.38
C VAL A 27 4.69 -12.77 8.18
N GLY A 28 4.19 -12.63 6.95
CA GLY A 28 2.76 -12.85 6.66
C GLY A 28 1.81 -11.95 7.46
N ALA A 29 2.20 -10.69 7.68
CA ALA A 29 1.38 -9.69 8.38
C ALA A 29 0.31 -9.05 7.49
N LEU A 30 0.24 -9.40 6.20
CA LEU A 30 -0.70 -8.86 5.24
C LEU A 30 -1.40 -10.02 4.51
N GLU A 31 -2.69 -9.88 4.24
CA GLU A 31 -3.52 -10.88 3.54
C GLU A 31 -4.53 -10.19 2.63
N MET A 32 -4.75 -10.64 1.39
CA MET A 32 -5.78 -10.06 0.52
C MET A 32 -7.18 -10.47 1.00
N LYS A 33 -8.03 -9.50 1.32
CA LYS A 33 -9.42 -9.73 1.72
C LYS A 33 -10.36 -8.86 0.91
N THR A 34 -11.53 -9.42 0.60
CA THR A 34 -12.61 -8.65 -0.02
C THR A 34 -13.26 -7.77 1.03
N ASP A 35 -13.25 -6.47 0.80
CA ASP A 35 -14.00 -5.51 1.57
C ASP A 35 -15.50 -5.65 1.25
N LYS A 36 -16.33 -5.75 2.29
CA LYS A 36 -17.77 -6.04 2.13
C LYS A 36 -18.58 -4.83 1.71
N GLU A 37 -18.07 -3.62 1.92
CA GLU A 37 -18.78 -2.37 1.64
C GLU A 37 -18.51 -1.90 0.21
N THR A 38 -17.25 -2.00 -0.23
CA THR A 38 -16.82 -1.56 -1.57
C THR A 38 -16.73 -2.68 -2.59
N GLY A 39 -16.72 -3.94 -2.16
CA GLY A 39 -16.52 -5.11 -3.03
C GLY A 39 -15.10 -5.25 -3.59
N ARG A 40 -14.16 -4.40 -3.16
CA ARG A 40 -12.77 -4.39 -3.63
C ARG A 40 -11.92 -5.37 -2.82
N VAL A 41 -10.84 -5.87 -3.42
CA VAL A 41 -9.92 -6.79 -2.72
C VAL A 41 -8.73 -6.00 -2.18
N LEU A 42 -8.72 -5.73 -0.88
CA LEU A 42 -7.71 -4.91 -0.22
C LEU A 42 -6.84 -5.75 0.73
N PRO A 43 -5.56 -5.37 0.94
CA PRO A 43 -4.71 -6.05 1.91
C PRO A 43 -5.15 -5.72 3.34
N ALA A 44 -5.58 -6.75 4.08
CA ALA A 44 -5.81 -6.71 5.51
C ALA A 44 -4.49 -6.78 6.27
N PHE A 45 -4.31 -5.85 7.21
CA PHE A 45 -3.07 -5.69 7.97
C PHE A 45 -3.19 -6.21 9.41
N ASP A 46 -2.23 -7.05 9.82
CA ASP A 46 -2.09 -7.56 11.19
C ASP A 46 -0.91 -6.87 11.91
N ARG A 47 -1.26 -5.99 12.86
CA ARG A 47 -0.29 -5.23 13.66
C ARG A 47 0.56 -6.09 14.59
N PHE A 48 0.11 -7.26 14.99
CA PHE A 48 0.82 -8.11 15.95
C PHE A 48 1.91 -8.94 15.28
N LYS A 49 1.74 -9.25 13.99
CA LYS A 49 2.76 -9.95 13.19
C LYS A 49 3.79 -9.00 12.57
N CYS A 50 3.45 -7.72 12.42
CA CYS A 50 4.29 -6.77 11.71
C CYS A 50 5.62 -6.47 12.44
N ILE A 51 6.74 -6.81 11.80
CA ILE A 51 8.10 -6.49 12.26
C ILE A 51 8.61 -5.11 11.80
N ARG A 52 7.75 -4.28 11.19
CA ARG A 52 8.07 -2.92 10.72
C ARG A 52 9.26 -2.84 9.76
N CYS A 53 9.35 -3.78 8.82
CA CYS A 53 10.43 -3.81 7.82
C CYS A 53 10.24 -2.86 6.61
N ASN A 54 9.14 -2.10 6.56
CA ASN A 54 8.77 -1.13 5.51
C ASN A 54 8.64 -1.62 4.05
N ARG A 55 9.01 -2.86 3.74
CA ARG A 55 8.98 -3.42 2.38
C ARG A 55 7.64 -3.26 1.64
N CYS A 56 6.51 -3.29 2.37
CA CYS A 56 5.18 -3.16 1.78
C CYS A 56 4.95 -1.77 1.19
N VAL A 57 5.49 -0.73 1.84
CA VAL A 57 5.45 0.65 1.37
C VAL A 57 6.36 0.81 0.16
N ASP A 58 7.57 0.25 0.22
CA ASP A 58 8.53 0.36 -0.87
C ASP A 58 7.99 -0.27 -2.16
N ALA A 59 7.36 -1.45 -2.07
CA ALA A 59 6.76 -2.06 -3.24
C ALA A 59 5.57 -1.27 -3.80
N CYS A 60 4.73 -0.66 -2.95
CA CYS A 60 3.65 0.19 -3.44
C CYS A 60 4.19 1.42 -4.18
N ARG A 61 5.25 2.07 -3.64
CA ARG A 61 5.91 3.20 -4.30
C ARG A 61 6.57 2.81 -5.62
N ILE A 62 7.23 1.65 -5.65
CA ILE A 62 7.83 1.10 -6.87
C ILE A 62 6.73 0.81 -7.90
N TYR A 63 5.64 0.16 -7.49
CA TYR A 63 4.52 -0.14 -8.38
C TYR A 63 3.92 1.14 -8.97
N GLU A 64 3.72 2.18 -8.15
CA GLU A 64 3.26 3.51 -8.58
C GLU A 64 4.21 4.13 -9.62
N SER A 65 5.53 3.96 -9.46
CA SER A 65 6.52 4.48 -10.42
C SER A 65 6.54 3.75 -11.78
N TYR A 66 6.19 2.46 -11.82
CA TYR A 66 6.23 1.66 -13.06
C TYR A 66 4.86 1.54 -13.77
N ALA A 67 3.75 1.74 -13.06
CA ALA A 67 2.40 1.59 -13.60
C ALA A 67 1.61 2.93 -13.52
N PRO A 68 1.92 3.91 -14.39
CA PRO A 68 1.32 5.25 -14.34
C PRO A 68 -0.19 5.30 -14.65
N HIS A 69 -0.77 4.21 -15.18
CA HIS A 69 -2.18 4.19 -15.58
C HIS A 69 -3.14 3.62 -14.53
N ALA A 70 -2.63 3.13 -13.39
CA ALA A 70 -3.47 2.49 -12.38
C ALA A 70 -3.76 3.36 -11.16
N VAL A 71 -3.01 4.45 -10.93
CA VAL A 71 -3.15 5.30 -9.74
C VAL A 71 -3.30 6.76 -10.16
N LYS A 72 -4.52 7.31 -10.10
CA LYS A 72 -4.73 8.76 -10.07
C LYS A 72 -4.30 9.29 -8.69
N SER A 73 -3.02 9.24 -8.36
CA SER A 73 -2.49 9.87 -7.15
C SER A 73 -2.05 11.28 -7.51
N GLY A 74 -2.79 12.27 -7.01
CA GLY A 74 -2.44 13.69 -7.07
C GLY A 74 -1.29 14.08 -6.14
N TYR A 75 -0.19 13.33 -6.12
CA TYR A 75 1.08 13.83 -5.60
C TYR A 75 2.25 13.14 -6.32
N SER A 76 2.73 13.79 -7.38
CA SER A 76 4.02 13.45 -7.96
C SER A 76 5.10 14.28 -7.25
N PRO A 77 6.13 13.66 -6.65
CA PRO A 77 7.31 14.40 -6.19
C PRO A 77 8.02 15.17 -7.31
N LEU A 78 7.74 14.82 -8.58
CA LEU A 78 8.29 15.47 -9.77
C LEU A 78 7.61 16.83 -10.07
N GLU A 79 6.34 17.04 -9.72
CA GLU A 79 5.68 18.36 -9.84
C GLU A 79 6.18 19.37 -8.79
N GLU A 80 6.77 18.91 -7.68
CA GLU A 80 7.39 19.78 -6.67
C GLU A 80 8.83 20.19 -7.03
N ILE A 81 9.52 19.38 -7.86
CA ILE A 81 10.88 19.66 -8.35
C ILE A 81 10.85 20.63 -9.57
N MET A 82 9.73 20.71 -10.28
CA MET A 82 9.55 21.61 -11.45
C MET A 82 8.84 22.94 -11.10
N ARG A 83 8.83 23.33 -9.81
CA ARG A 83 8.43 24.68 -9.36
C ARG A 83 9.61 25.47 -8.82
#